data_AF-A0A9J6GRP7-F1
#
_entry.id   AF-A0A9J6GRP7-F1
#
_cell.length_a   1.000
_cell.length_b   1.000
_cell.length_c   1.000
_cell.angle_alpha   90.00
_cell.angle_beta   90.00
_cell.angle_gamma   90.00
#
_symmetry.space_group_name_H-M   'P 1'
#
loop_
_entity.id
_entity.type
_entity.pdbx_description
1 polymer ?
#
loop_
_entity_poly.entity_id
_entity_poly.type
_entity_poly.pdbx_seq_one_letter_code
_entity_poly.pdbx_strand_id
1 'polypeptide(L)' 'MPILLVSRIYCPRGCAQTGTVIGSVVYHQLSALCRAAVHAGRLNNAGGTVTLVATGNFADFGASMANGIQSVT' A
#
# COMPACT_ATOMS: atom_id res chain seq x y z
N MET A 1 -3.93 25.27 -6.32
CA MET A 1 -3.65 24.32 -5.22
C MET A 1 -3.89 22.92 -5.74
N PRO A 2 -2.91 22.00 -5.76
CA PRO A 2 -3.15 20.69 -6.33
C PRO A 2 -4.18 19.99 -5.44
N ILE A 3 -5.26 19.53 -6.04
CA ILE A 3 -6.22 18.67 -5.35
C ILE A 3 -5.47 17.35 -5.14
N LEU A 4 -4.96 17.11 -3.94
CA LEU A 4 -4.52 15.76 -3.60
C LEU A 4 -5.77 14.90 -3.65
N LEU A 5 -5.80 13.95 -4.58
CA LEU A 5 -6.87 12.99 -4.66
C LEU A 5 -6.71 12.03 -3.49
N VAL A 6 -7.55 12.21 -2.48
CA VAL A 6 -7.54 11.42 -1.25
C VAL A 6 -8.72 10.46 -1.29
N SER A 7 -8.45 9.16 -1.18
CA SER A 7 -9.48 8.12 -1.12
C SER A 7 -9.35 7.35 0.19
N ARG A 8 -10.47 7.18 0.91
CA ARG A 8 -10.52 6.31 2.08
C ARG A 8 -11.10 4.98 1.68
N ILE A 9 -10.42 3.90 2.06
CA ILE A 9 -10.91 2.55 1.85
C ILE A 9 -10.90 1.79 3.17
N TYR A 10 -11.77 0.78 3.28
CA TYR A 10 -11.82 -0.10 4.43
C TYR A 10 -11.18 -1.45 4.08
N CYS A 11 -10.25 -1.90 4.94
CA CYS A 11 -9.54 -3.15 4.81
C CYS A 11 -10.04 -4.16 5.85
N PRO A 12 -10.42 -5.39 5.45
CA PRO A 12 -10.85 -6.42 6.39
C PRO A 12 -9.67 -6.98 7.20
N ARG A 13 -9.99 -7.75 8.25
CA ARG A 13 -9.02 -8.55 9.01
C ARG A 13 -8.38 -9.59 8.09
N GLY A 14 -7.10 -9.93 8.31
CA GLY A 14 -6.40 -10.94 7.52
C GLY A 14 -5.92 -10.46 6.15
N CYS A 15 -6.00 -9.17 5.85
CA CYS A 15 -5.68 -8.62 4.52
C CYS A 15 -4.17 -8.65 4.16
N ALA A 16 -3.29 -9.06 5.07
CA ALA A 16 -1.85 -9.13 4.81
C ALA A 16 -1.41 -10.38 4.00
N GLN A 17 -2.29 -11.37 3.84
CA GLN A 17 -1.91 -12.71 3.37
C GLN A 17 -1.83 -12.85 1.85
N THR A 18 -2.60 -12.05 1.08
CA THR A 18 -2.83 -12.32 -0.35
C THR A 18 -2.60 -11.08 -1.22
N GLY A 19 -2.08 -11.30 -2.44
CA GLY A 19 -1.92 -10.29 -3.49
C GLY A 19 -0.55 -9.61 -3.50
N THR A 20 -0.06 -9.17 -4.65
CA THR A 20 1.30 -8.64 -4.80
C THR A 20 1.43 -7.20 -4.29
N VAL A 21 2.55 -6.84 -3.66
CA VAL A 21 2.87 -5.45 -3.32
C VAL A 21 4.02 -5.00 -4.22
N ILE A 22 3.85 -3.87 -4.91
CA ILE A 22 4.84 -3.35 -5.86
C ILE A 22 5.31 -2.00 -5.34
N GLY A 23 6.61 -1.87 -5.11
CA GLY A 23 7.25 -0.69 -4.56
C GLY A 23 7.29 -0.61 -3.04
N SER A 24 7.86 0.48 -2.58
CA SER A 24 8.11 0.77 -1.18
C SER A 24 8.15 2.27 -0.99
N VAL A 25 7.58 2.77 0.11
CA VAL A 25 7.23 4.19 0.34
C VAL A 25 6.17 4.72 -0.63
N VAL A 26 6.38 4.53 -1.94
CA VAL A 26 5.42 4.74 -3.01
C VAL A 26 5.06 3.38 -3.60
N TYR A 27 3.76 3.15 -3.81
CA TYR A 27 3.24 1.87 -4.28
C TYR A 27 2.59 2.03 -5.65
N HIS A 28 2.81 1.06 -6.54
CA HIS A 28 2.13 1.05 -7.82
C HIS A 28 0.65 0.72 -7.64
N GLN A 29 -0.22 1.29 -8.48
CA GLN A 29 -1.68 1.12 -8.42
C GLN A 29 -2.17 -0.33 -8.53
N LEU A 30 -1.34 -1.23 -9.09
CA LEU A 30 -1.63 -2.66 -9.18
C LEU A 30 -1.33 -3.44 -7.88
N SER A 31 -0.78 -2.77 -6.87
CA SER A 31 -0.51 -3.39 -5.58
C SER A 31 -1.80 -3.76 -4.85
N ALA A 32 -1.81 -4.90 -4.17
CA ALA A 32 -2.83 -5.25 -3.21
C ALA A 32 -2.84 -4.24 -2.06
N LEU A 33 -3.82 -3.35 -2.08
CA LEU A 33 -3.79 -2.09 -1.34
C LEU A 33 -3.71 -2.27 0.18
N CYS A 34 -4.53 -3.14 0.73
CA CYS A 34 -4.53 -3.43 2.16
C CYS A 34 -3.23 -4.10 2.59
N ARG A 35 -2.69 -5.00 1.76
CA ARG A 35 -1.38 -5.63 1.99
C ARG A 35 -0.25 -4.61 1.90
N ALA A 36 -0.31 -3.68 0.95
CA ALA A 36 0.64 -2.56 0.83
C ALA A 36 0.57 -1.63 2.05
N ALA A 37 -0.62 -1.38 2.60
CA ALA A 37 -0.78 -0.60 3.83
C ALA A 37 -0.15 -1.29 5.04
N VAL A 38 -0.24 -2.62 5.12
CA VAL A 38 0.47 -3.40 6.15
C VAL A 38 1.98 -3.38 5.91
N HIS A 39 2.42 -3.56 4.67
CA HIS A 39 3.84 -3.43 4.28
C HIS A 39 4.40 -2.07 4.68
N ALA A 40 3.63 -0.99 4.50
CA ALA A 40 3.99 0.37 4.91
C ALA A 40 3.94 0.61 6.44
N GLY A 41 3.47 -0.37 7.23
CA GLY A 41 3.28 -0.23 8.68
C GLY A 41 2.14 0.73 9.06
N ARG A 42 1.27 1.11 8.12
CA ARG A 42 0.13 2.00 8.35
C ARG A 42 -1.14 1.26 8.77
N LEU A 43 -1.16 -0.05 8.55
CA LEU A 43 -2.23 -0.95 8.93
C LEU A 43 -1.61 -2.21 9.56
N ASN A 44 -2.32 -2.86 10.46
CA ASN A 44 -1.94 -4.19 10.96
C ASN A 44 -2.94 -5.25 10.44
N ASN A 45 -2.68 -6.53 10.72
CA ASN A 45 -3.54 -7.61 10.22
C ASN A 45 -4.95 -7.64 10.86
N ALA A 46 -5.25 -6.72 11.80
CA ALA A 46 -6.59 -6.52 12.35
C ALA A 46 -7.50 -5.67 11.44
N GLY A 47 -6.98 -5.18 10.30
CA GLY A 47 -7.77 -4.38 9.37
C GLY A 47 -8.07 -2.96 9.89
N GLY A 48 -8.95 -2.25 9.19
CA GLY A 48 -9.30 -0.86 9.49
C GLY A 48 -9.32 0.03 8.25
N THR A 49 -9.47 1.33 8.46
CA THR A 49 -9.58 2.31 7.38
C THR A 49 -8.22 2.86 7.01
N VAL A 50 -7.88 2.81 5.72
CA VAL A 50 -6.64 3.36 5.17
C VAL A 50 -6.97 4.55 4.27
N THR A 51 -6.14 5.59 4.34
CA THR A 51 -6.24 6.76 3.47
C THR A 51 -5.16 6.69 2.40
N LEU A 52 -5.58 6.74 1.15
CA LEU A 52 -4.74 6.75 -0.04
C LEU A 52 -4.57 8.16 -0.52
N VAL A 53 -3.38 8.45 -1.01
CA VAL A 53 -3.07 9.71 -1.65
C VAL A 53 -2.50 9.38 -3.01
N ALA A 54 -3.24 9.73 -4.07
CA ALA A 54 -2.71 9.61 -5.41
C ALA A 54 -1.58 10.64 -5.56
N THR A 55 -0.39 10.13 -5.79
CA THR A 55 0.79 10.93 -6.14
C THR A 55 1.03 10.85 -7.65
N GLY A 56 2.04 11.55 -8.14
CA GLY A 56 2.38 11.57 -9.58
C GLY A 56 2.86 10.22 -10.11
N ASN A 57 3.34 10.24 -11.35
CA ASN A 57 3.91 9.06 -11.99
C ASN A 57 5.37 8.89 -11.56
N PHE A 58 5.73 7.66 -11.19
CA PHE A 58 7.10 7.28 -10.83
C PHE A 58 7.64 6.34 -11.91
N ALA A 59 8.89 6.55 -12.31
CA ALA A 59 9.55 5.69 -13.29
C ALA A 59 9.93 4.33 -12.70
N ASP A 60 10.26 4.29 -11.41
CA ASP A 60 10.78 3.10 -10.72
C ASP A 60 10.14 2.92 -9.34
N PHE A 61 10.01 1.67 -8.94
CA PHE A 61 9.50 1.24 -7.64
C PHE A 61 10.55 0.39 -6.93
N GLY A 62 10.97 0.80 -5.73
CA GLY A 62 11.95 0.03 -4.95
C GLY A 62 11.32 -1.19 -4.26
N ALA A 63 11.89 -2.37 -4.46
CA ALA A 63 11.51 -3.57 -3.70
C ALA A 63 12.12 -3.53 -2.28
N SER A 64 11.36 -3.99 -1.29
CA SER A 64 11.83 -4.11 0.09
C SER A 64 11.08 -5.18 0.86
N MET A 65 11.61 -5.57 2.02
CA MET A 65 10.87 -6.39 2.99
C MET A 65 10.55 -5.53 4.21
N ALA A 66 9.26 -5.33 4.50
CA ALA A 66 8.80 -4.55 5.64
C ALA A 66 7.55 -5.17 6.26
N ASN A 67 7.46 -5.15 7.59
CA ASN A 67 6.32 -5.67 8.35
C ASN A 67 5.93 -7.12 7.97
N GLY A 68 6.93 -7.96 7.65
CA GLY A 68 6.71 -9.36 7.26
C GLY A 68 6.15 -9.55 5.84
N ILE A 69 6.10 -8.50 5.02
CA ILE A 69 5.64 -8.55 3.64
C ILE A 69 6.82 -8.17 2.73
N GLN A 70 6.95 -8.87 1.61
CA GLN A 70 7.92 -8.54 0.58
C GLN A 70 7.22 -7.79 -0.55
N SER A 71 7.78 -6.65 -0.95
CA SER A 71 7.41 -5.96 -2.17
C SER A 71 8.37 -6.29 -3.32
N VAL A 72 7.87 -6.15 -4.53
CA VAL A 72 8.62 -6.33 -5.78
C VAL A 72 8.77 -4.98 -6.49
N THR A 73 9.67 -4.92 -7.47
CA THR A 73 9.84 -3.77 -8.36
C THR A 73 8.83 -3.82 -9.49
#